data_AF-A0A382JI42-F1
#
_entry.id   AF-A0A382JI42-F1
#
_cell.length_a   1.000
_cell.length_b   1.000
_cell.length_c   1.000
_cell.angle_alpha   90.00
_cell.angle_beta   90.00
_cell.angle_gamma   90.00
#
_symmetry.space_group_name_H-M   'P 1'
#
loop_
_entity.id
_entity.type
_entity.pdbx_description
1 polymer ?
#
loop_
_entity_poly.entity_id
_entity_poly.type
_entity_poly.pdbx_seq_one_letter_code
_entity_poly.pdbx_strand_id
1 'polypeptide(L)'
;MQTLFFLRKTAILSFFVAGQVAQAQTLPEVSDVDLQPLKAQIQRLIQATDYLGEPLSARTKRRLSRALGQADAAKAVAMVQQILDAQCLVGININAESRVKVNAGPAKHELVEQGWRSFLVKVNNQAGVTAELIASSPNSQPHAGSPQSQIVDRWLGLAMHNAQPLTKTLSGLALEYRIVQLYSRDAGKRDAKLSFDVGQGTQDLGFRSEINLLFDCKPARKLTLKVLDENGKPTTAGFEVRDNLGRVYPSQAKRLAPDFHFHPQIYRADGEHVKLPSGSYTVRTYRGPESIPQTRTITVGDADITESFKVQRWIDPSLMGWWSGDHHIHAAGCAHY
;
A
#
# COMPACT_ATOMS: atom_id res chain seq x y z
N MET A 1 -61.97 -40.26 -48.28
CA MET A 1 -61.26 -39.05 -48.76
C MET A 1 -61.46 -37.96 -47.71
N GLN A 2 -60.46 -37.71 -46.86
CA GLN A 2 -60.19 -36.47 -46.11
C GLN A 2 -59.19 -36.79 -44.99
N THR A 3 -57.97 -36.34 -45.18
CA THR A 3 -56.82 -36.41 -44.27
C THR A 3 -56.90 -35.26 -43.28
N LEU A 4 -56.98 -35.55 -41.96
CA LEU A 4 -56.81 -34.54 -40.92
C LEU A 4 -55.33 -34.46 -40.51
N PHE A 5 -54.67 -33.36 -40.87
CA PHE A 5 -53.38 -32.94 -40.34
C PHE A 5 -53.61 -32.13 -39.05
N PHE A 6 -53.17 -32.63 -37.89
CA PHE A 6 -53.04 -31.83 -36.68
C PHE A 6 -51.60 -31.33 -36.55
N LEU A 7 -51.41 -30.03 -36.74
CA LEU A 7 -50.14 -29.33 -36.63
C LEU A 7 -49.77 -29.13 -35.14
N ARG A 8 -48.73 -29.79 -34.64
CA ARG A 8 -48.13 -29.50 -33.32
C ARG A 8 -47.39 -28.16 -33.41
N LYS A 9 -47.88 -27.13 -32.70
CA LYS A 9 -47.14 -25.88 -32.47
C LYS A 9 -46.09 -26.11 -31.39
N THR A 10 -44.82 -26.23 -31.78
CA THR A 10 -43.68 -26.09 -30.87
C THR A 10 -43.36 -24.61 -30.72
N ALA A 11 -43.62 -24.05 -29.53
CA ALA A 11 -43.16 -22.73 -29.16
C ALA A 11 -41.70 -22.84 -28.67
N ILE A 12 -40.76 -22.28 -29.43
CA ILE A 12 -39.35 -22.15 -29.01
C ILE A 12 -39.25 -20.87 -28.18
N LEU A 13 -39.16 -21.03 -26.86
CA LEU A 13 -38.87 -19.93 -25.94
C LEU A 13 -37.36 -19.66 -25.96
N SER A 14 -36.96 -18.56 -26.59
CA SER A 14 -35.56 -18.13 -26.62
C SER A 14 -35.25 -17.34 -25.33
N PHE A 15 -34.52 -17.95 -24.40
CA PHE A 15 -34.00 -17.26 -23.21
C PHE A 15 -32.83 -16.37 -23.61
N PHE A 16 -33.06 -15.06 -23.74
CA PHE A 16 -31.98 -14.08 -23.81
C PHE A 16 -31.41 -13.88 -22.40
N VAL A 17 -30.25 -14.48 -22.13
CA VAL A 17 -29.44 -14.13 -20.96
C VAL A 17 -28.74 -12.80 -21.27
N ALA A 18 -29.36 -11.69 -20.84
CA ALA A 18 -28.70 -10.40 -20.81
C ALA A 18 -27.61 -10.45 -19.73
N GLY A 19 -26.36 -10.68 -20.13
CA GLY A 19 -25.21 -10.49 -19.25
C GLY A 19 -25.16 -9.03 -18.82
N GLN A 20 -25.34 -8.76 -17.53
CA GLN A 20 -25.04 -7.45 -16.96
C GLN A 20 -23.53 -7.21 -17.10
N VAL A 21 -23.16 -6.43 -18.13
CA VAL A 21 -21.83 -5.84 -18.19
C VAL A 21 -21.77 -4.85 -17.04
N ALA A 22 -20.99 -5.17 -16.00
CA ALA A 22 -20.72 -4.24 -14.91
C ALA A 22 -20.14 -2.95 -15.52
N GLN A 23 -20.91 -1.86 -15.52
CA GLN A 23 -20.37 -0.56 -15.85
C GLN A 23 -19.27 -0.26 -14.84
N ALA A 24 -18.03 -0.13 -15.34
CA ALA A 24 -16.93 0.37 -14.54
C ALA A 24 -17.38 1.70 -13.92
N GLN A 25 -17.30 1.83 -12.61
CA GLN A 25 -17.70 3.03 -11.90
C GLN A 25 -16.80 4.19 -12.38
N THR A 26 -17.36 5.07 -13.22
CA THR A 26 -16.62 6.18 -13.82
C THR A 26 -16.60 7.36 -12.86
N LEU A 27 -15.41 7.87 -12.56
CA LEU A 27 -15.27 9.11 -11.80
C LEU A 27 -15.79 10.30 -12.63
N PRO A 28 -16.48 11.29 -12.03
CA PRO A 28 -16.97 12.45 -12.76
C PRO A 28 -15.84 13.22 -13.43
N GLU A 29 -16.04 13.63 -14.68
CA GLU A 29 -15.10 14.49 -15.40
C GLU A 29 -15.13 15.91 -14.84
N VAL A 30 -13.95 16.52 -14.65
CA VAL A 30 -13.79 17.90 -14.21
C VAL A 30 -13.57 18.77 -15.44
N SER A 31 -14.43 19.78 -15.59
CA SER A 31 -14.35 20.79 -16.66
C SER A 31 -13.58 22.03 -16.19
N ASP A 32 -13.29 22.96 -17.10
CA ASP A 32 -12.66 24.26 -16.80
C ASP A 32 -11.30 24.14 -16.08
N VAL A 33 -10.50 23.16 -16.48
CA VAL A 33 -9.16 22.93 -15.93
C VAL A 33 -8.08 23.57 -16.80
N ASP A 34 -7.24 24.40 -16.19
CA ASP A 34 -6.07 24.96 -16.87
C ASP A 34 -5.05 23.86 -17.21
N LEU A 35 -4.82 23.64 -18.52
CA LEU A 35 -3.94 22.57 -19.00
C LEU A 35 -2.48 22.74 -18.55
N GLN A 36 -1.97 23.97 -18.55
CA GLN A 36 -0.56 24.24 -18.24
C GLN A 36 -0.17 23.81 -16.81
N PRO A 37 -0.88 24.23 -15.74
CA PRO A 37 -0.56 23.78 -14.39
C PRO A 37 -0.87 22.30 -14.17
N LEU A 38 -1.95 21.76 -14.78
CA LEU A 38 -2.25 20.33 -14.74
C LEU A 38 -1.10 19.49 -15.33
N LYS A 39 -0.51 19.93 -16.45
CA LYS A 39 0.64 19.27 -17.08
C LYS A 39 1.84 19.20 -16.13
N ALA A 40 2.16 20.30 -15.44
CA ALA A 40 3.24 20.32 -14.46
C ALA A 40 2.97 19.38 -13.28
N GLN A 41 1.71 19.34 -12.81
CA GLN A 41 1.26 18.45 -11.74
C GLN A 41 1.44 16.97 -12.14
N ILE A 42 1.04 16.58 -13.35
CA ILE A 42 1.16 15.20 -13.85
C ILE A 42 2.62 14.79 -14.04
N GLN A 43 3.49 15.71 -14.46
CA GLN A 43 4.93 15.42 -14.55
C GLN A 43 5.51 15.07 -13.17
N ARG A 44 5.16 15.84 -12.12
CA ARG A 44 5.55 15.54 -10.75
C ARG A 44 4.93 14.23 -10.26
N LEU A 45 3.68 13.95 -10.61
CA LEU A 45 3.02 12.68 -10.29
C LEU A 45 3.78 11.48 -10.87
N ILE A 46 4.16 11.55 -12.16
CA ILE A 46 4.94 10.50 -12.81
C ILE A 46 6.27 10.28 -12.08
N GLN A 47 7.00 11.36 -11.78
CA GLN A 47 8.24 11.30 -11.01
C GLN A 47 8.05 10.69 -9.62
N ALA A 48 6.96 11.03 -8.92
CA ALA A 48 6.63 10.46 -7.62
C ALA A 48 6.37 8.95 -7.71
N THR A 49 5.58 8.50 -8.71
CA THR A 49 5.33 7.06 -8.89
C THR A 49 6.60 6.28 -9.22
N ASP A 50 7.52 6.88 -9.97
CA ASP A 50 8.82 6.29 -10.28
C ASP A 50 9.70 6.18 -9.02
N TYR A 51 9.75 7.24 -8.22
CA TYR A 51 10.48 7.25 -6.94
C TYR A 51 9.92 6.24 -5.94
N LEU A 52 8.60 6.08 -5.89
CA LEU A 52 7.93 5.13 -4.98
C LEU A 52 8.05 3.66 -5.40
N GLY A 53 8.73 3.37 -6.50
CA GLY A 53 8.93 2.01 -7.01
C GLY A 53 7.70 1.37 -7.64
N GLU A 54 6.65 2.16 -7.91
CA GLU A 54 5.42 1.71 -8.58
C GLU A 54 5.12 2.59 -9.80
N PRO A 55 6.01 2.57 -10.81
CA PRO A 55 5.91 3.45 -11.96
C PRO A 55 4.64 3.16 -12.78
N LEU A 56 4.01 4.21 -13.30
CA LEU A 56 2.97 4.03 -14.32
C LEU A 56 3.55 3.23 -15.51
N SER A 57 2.74 2.33 -16.09
CA SER A 57 3.20 1.50 -17.21
C SER A 57 3.74 2.35 -18.37
N ALA A 58 4.72 1.83 -19.11
CA ALA A 58 5.27 2.54 -20.27
C ALA A 58 4.17 2.92 -21.30
N ARG A 59 3.13 2.08 -21.44
CA ARG A 59 1.94 2.38 -22.26
C ARG A 59 1.18 3.59 -21.71
N THR A 60 0.96 3.64 -20.40
CA THR A 60 0.29 4.77 -19.73
C THR A 60 1.08 6.06 -19.90
N LYS A 61 2.40 6.04 -19.63
CA LYS A 61 3.28 7.22 -19.81
C LYS A 61 3.25 7.77 -21.25
N ARG A 62 3.30 6.89 -22.26
CA ARG A 62 3.18 7.29 -23.68
C ARG A 62 1.82 7.91 -24.00
N ARG A 63 0.72 7.34 -23.48
CA ARG A 63 -0.64 7.90 -23.65
C ARG A 63 -0.75 9.28 -23.01
N LEU A 64 -0.22 9.47 -21.79
CA LEU A 64 -0.21 10.76 -21.11
C LEU A 64 0.61 11.80 -21.88
N SER A 65 1.80 11.45 -22.34
CA SER A 65 2.64 12.34 -23.15
C SER A 65 1.92 12.80 -24.42
N ARG A 66 1.21 11.90 -25.11
CA ARG A 66 0.40 12.24 -26.30
C ARG A 66 -0.78 13.15 -25.95
N ALA A 67 -1.48 12.89 -24.84
CA ALA A 67 -2.60 13.72 -24.39
C ALA A 67 -2.14 15.13 -24.01
N LEU A 68 -1.03 15.26 -23.28
CA LEU A 68 -0.44 16.54 -22.84
C LEU A 68 0.25 17.33 -23.97
N GLY A 69 0.33 16.76 -25.17
CA GLY A 69 0.86 17.38 -26.39
C GLY A 69 -0.21 17.77 -27.40
N GLN A 70 -1.51 17.60 -27.08
CA GLN A 70 -2.58 18.07 -27.97
C GLN A 70 -2.65 19.59 -28.00
N ALA A 71 -3.03 20.15 -29.15
CA ALA A 71 -3.26 21.59 -29.30
C ALA A 71 -4.56 22.05 -28.60
N ASP A 72 -5.59 21.20 -28.63
CA ASP A 72 -6.86 21.46 -27.97
C ASP A 72 -6.76 21.13 -26.47
N ALA A 73 -6.86 22.16 -25.63
CA ALA A 73 -6.72 22.05 -24.20
C ALA A 73 -7.84 21.24 -23.54
N ALA A 74 -9.10 21.44 -23.95
CA ALA A 74 -10.24 20.70 -23.39
C ALA A 74 -10.11 19.21 -23.72
N LYS A 75 -9.74 18.89 -24.96
CA LYS A 75 -9.49 17.50 -25.39
C LYS A 75 -8.30 16.88 -24.65
N ALA A 76 -7.24 17.65 -24.40
CA ALA A 76 -6.08 17.20 -23.64
C ALA A 76 -6.47 16.81 -22.20
N VAL A 77 -7.21 17.67 -21.52
CA VAL A 77 -7.72 17.47 -20.16
C VAL A 77 -8.61 16.24 -20.07
N ALA A 78 -9.57 16.09 -20.99
CA ALA A 78 -10.46 14.93 -21.06
C ALA A 78 -9.69 13.60 -21.22
N MET A 79 -8.71 13.56 -22.12
CA MET A 79 -7.89 12.37 -22.34
C MET A 79 -7.00 12.04 -21.15
N VAL A 80 -6.43 13.06 -20.48
CA VAL A 80 -5.66 12.88 -19.25
C VAL A 80 -6.52 12.22 -18.18
N GLN A 81 -7.73 12.74 -17.95
CA GLN A 81 -8.67 12.18 -16.96
C GLN A 81 -9.00 10.73 -17.29
N GLN A 82 -9.35 10.43 -18.54
CA GLN A 82 -9.61 9.05 -18.96
C GLN A 82 -8.45 8.09 -18.68
N ILE A 83 -7.19 8.56 -18.80
CA ILE A 83 -6.01 7.72 -18.56
C ILE A 83 -5.75 7.52 -17.06
N LEU A 84 -5.80 8.60 -16.27
CA LEU A 84 -5.45 8.55 -14.84
C LEU A 84 -6.59 8.04 -13.98
N ASP A 85 -7.84 8.38 -14.30
CA ASP A 85 -9.01 7.92 -13.54
C ASP A 85 -9.10 6.40 -13.53
N ALA A 86 -8.67 5.73 -14.61
CA ALA A 86 -8.57 4.27 -14.68
C ALA A 86 -7.60 3.65 -13.65
N GLN A 87 -6.73 4.46 -13.03
CA GLN A 87 -5.76 4.06 -12.01
C GLN A 87 -6.14 4.61 -10.61
N CYS A 88 -7.27 5.31 -10.50
CA CYS A 88 -7.71 5.89 -9.24
C CYS A 88 -8.43 4.86 -8.37
N LEU A 89 -8.01 4.75 -7.11
CA LEU A 89 -8.73 3.99 -6.07
C LEU A 89 -9.99 4.73 -5.63
N VAL A 90 -9.91 6.05 -5.52
CA VAL A 90 -11.04 6.91 -5.18
C VAL A 90 -11.01 8.22 -5.96
N GLY A 91 -12.19 8.80 -6.15
CA GLY A 91 -12.38 10.19 -6.52
C GLY A 91 -12.93 10.98 -5.34
N ILE A 92 -12.39 12.16 -5.13
CA ILE A 92 -12.73 13.09 -4.06
C ILE A 92 -13.29 14.34 -4.71
N ASN A 93 -14.47 14.75 -4.29
CA ASN A 93 -15.09 15.99 -4.68
C ASN A 93 -15.15 16.93 -3.48
N ILE A 94 -14.43 18.04 -3.57
CA ILE A 94 -14.48 19.15 -2.63
C ILE A 94 -15.39 20.21 -3.26
N ASN A 95 -16.56 20.43 -2.67
CA ASN A 95 -17.51 21.41 -3.20
C ASN A 95 -17.07 22.86 -2.84
N ALA A 96 -17.83 23.86 -3.29
CA ALA A 96 -17.54 25.27 -3.04
C ALA A 96 -17.50 25.64 -1.54
N GLU A 97 -18.21 24.90 -0.67
CA GLU A 97 -18.19 25.06 0.79
C GLU A 97 -17.10 24.22 1.48
N SER A 98 -16.12 23.69 0.73
CA SER A 98 -15.04 22.82 1.23
C SER A 98 -15.49 21.50 1.88
N ARG A 99 -16.71 21.03 1.57
CA ARG A 99 -17.20 19.72 2.01
C ARG A 99 -16.70 18.62 1.11
N VAL A 100 -16.25 17.54 1.75
CA VAL A 100 -15.65 16.39 1.06
C VAL A 100 -16.68 15.30 0.79
N LYS A 101 -16.76 14.85 -0.46
CA LYS A 101 -17.48 13.66 -0.89
C LYS A 101 -16.52 12.68 -1.57
N VAL A 102 -16.60 11.40 -1.22
CA VAL A 102 -15.72 10.36 -1.74
C VAL A 102 -16.51 9.34 -2.56
N ASN A 103 -15.93 8.90 -3.67
CA ASN A 103 -16.47 7.87 -4.55
C ASN A 103 -15.40 6.83 -4.88
N ALA A 104 -15.81 5.57 -5.01
CA ALA A 104 -14.90 4.51 -5.47
C ALA A 104 -14.47 4.81 -6.90
N GLY A 105 -13.17 4.65 -7.15
CA GLY A 105 -12.60 4.67 -8.48
C GLY A 105 -12.54 3.26 -9.10
N PRO A 106 -12.18 3.17 -10.38
CA PRO A 106 -12.16 1.91 -11.12
C PRO A 106 -10.88 1.07 -10.91
N ALA A 107 -9.89 1.56 -10.14
CA ALA A 107 -8.69 0.78 -9.88
C ALA A 107 -9.02 -0.52 -9.16
N LYS A 108 -8.29 -1.59 -9.49
CA LYS A 108 -8.46 -2.88 -8.80
C LYS A 108 -8.04 -2.73 -7.33
N HIS A 109 -8.91 -3.15 -6.42
CA HIS A 109 -8.62 -3.18 -4.98
C HIS A 109 -7.73 -4.39 -4.63
N GLU A 110 -6.50 -4.44 -5.15
CA GLU A 110 -5.56 -5.53 -4.88
C GLU A 110 -4.37 -5.03 -4.04
N LEU A 111 -4.12 -5.71 -2.93
CA LEU A 111 -2.95 -5.48 -2.07
C LEU A 111 -2.08 -6.73 -2.03
N VAL A 112 -0.94 -6.65 -1.34
CA VAL A 112 -0.10 -7.82 -1.02
C VAL A 112 0.17 -7.84 0.48
N GLU A 113 0.07 -9.03 1.08
CA GLU A 113 0.40 -9.27 2.47
C GLU A 113 1.85 -8.85 2.75
N GLN A 114 2.08 -8.20 3.89
CA GLN A 114 3.34 -7.60 4.30
C GLN A 114 3.94 -6.61 3.28
N GLY A 115 3.18 -6.05 2.34
CA GLY A 115 3.72 -5.10 1.37
C GLY A 115 2.87 -3.86 1.17
N TRP A 116 3.50 -2.84 0.60
CA TRP A 116 2.89 -1.56 0.25
C TRP A 116 2.45 -1.56 -1.21
N ARG A 117 1.33 -0.88 -1.49
CA ARG A 117 0.81 -0.54 -2.81
C ARG A 117 0.42 0.92 -2.84
N SER A 118 0.58 1.56 -3.99
CA SER A 118 0.29 2.96 -4.23
C SER A 118 -0.87 3.07 -5.21
N PHE A 119 -1.82 3.94 -4.90
CA PHE A 119 -2.97 4.21 -5.75
C PHE A 119 -3.11 5.70 -6.01
N LEU A 120 -3.72 6.04 -7.14
CA LEU A 120 -4.08 7.42 -7.41
C LEU A 120 -5.39 7.79 -6.69
N VAL A 121 -5.47 9.05 -6.31
CA VAL A 121 -6.66 9.71 -5.76
C VAL A 121 -6.94 10.91 -6.66
N LYS A 122 -8.10 10.92 -7.32
CA LYS A 122 -8.54 12.08 -8.11
C LYS A 122 -9.15 13.11 -7.17
N VAL A 123 -8.75 14.37 -7.25
CA VAL A 123 -9.33 15.46 -6.47
C VAL A 123 -9.97 16.47 -7.42
N ASN A 124 -11.28 16.57 -7.39
CA ASN A 124 -12.07 17.67 -7.95
C ASN A 124 -12.22 18.75 -6.87
N ASN A 125 -11.58 19.89 -7.06
CA ASN A 125 -11.45 20.93 -6.04
C ASN A 125 -12.16 22.22 -6.48
N GLN A 126 -13.47 22.28 -6.23
CA GLN A 126 -14.29 23.43 -6.64
C GLN A 126 -14.06 24.66 -5.76
N ALA A 127 -13.65 24.46 -4.51
CA ALA A 127 -13.36 25.54 -3.56
C ALA A 127 -11.94 26.12 -3.70
N GLY A 128 -11.08 25.58 -4.57
CA GLY A 128 -9.69 26.03 -4.68
C GLY A 128 -8.89 25.82 -3.38
N VAL A 129 -9.22 24.78 -2.61
CA VAL A 129 -8.60 24.48 -1.31
C VAL A 129 -7.10 24.26 -1.47
N THR A 130 -6.33 24.86 -0.55
CA THR A 130 -4.87 24.72 -0.41
C THR A 130 -4.45 24.10 0.93
N ALA A 131 -5.39 23.48 1.64
CA ALA A 131 -5.10 22.68 2.82
C ALA A 131 -4.50 21.31 2.46
N GLU A 132 -3.99 20.59 3.46
CA GLU A 132 -3.56 19.19 3.31
C GLU A 132 -4.79 18.30 3.11
N LEU A 133 -4.73 17.41 2.11
CA LEU A 133 -5.67 16.30 2.00
C LEU A 133 -5.24 15.20 2.97
N ILE A 134 -6.04 14.99 3.99
CA ILE A 134 -5.80 14.01 5.04
C ILE A 134 -6.59 12.74 4.71
N ALA A 135 -5.95 11.59 4.83
CA ALA A 135 -6.60 10.29 4.76
C ALA A 135 -6.48 9.58 6.12
N SER A 136 -7.56 9.01 6.60
CA SER A 136 -7.60 8.27 7.86
C SER A 136 -8.40 6.98 7.72
N SER A 137 -8.15 6.04 8.64
CA SER A 137 -8.88 4.78 8.72
C SER A 137 -8.85 4.23 10.15
N PRO A 138 -9.97 3.67 10.66
CA PRO A 138 -9.91 2.88 11.89
C PRO A 138 -9.04 1.63 11.72
N ASN A 139 -8.97 1.06 10.50
CA ASN A 139 -8.15 -0.11 10.20
C ASN A 139 -6.65 0.21 10.18
N SER A 140 -6.27 1.50 10.06
CA SER A 140 -4.87 1.92 9.98
C SER A 140 -4.18 2.17 11.32
N GLN A 141 -4.91 2.14 12.42
CA GLN A 141 -4.37 2.42 13.76
C GLN A 141 -3.26 1.42 14.17
N PRO A 142 -2.25 1.84 14.94
CA PRO A 142 -1.14 0.97 15.34
C PRO A 142 -1.60 -0.16 16.28
N HIS A 143 -0.83 -1.25 16.36
CA HIS A 143 -1.09 -2.33 17.34
C HIS A 143 -0.52 -2.07 18.72
N ALA A 144 0.53 -1.26 18.81
CA ALA A 144 1.11 -0.85 20.08
C ALA A 144 0.02 -0.26 21.00
N GLY A 145 -0.10 -0.80 22.22
CA GLY A 145 -1.09 -0.35 23.21
C GLY A 145 -2.56 -0.64 22.88
N SER A 146 -2.85 -1.40 21.81
CA SER A 146 -4.23 -1.67 21.40
C SER A 146 -4.82 -2.91 22.10
N PRO A 147 -6.13 -2.92 22.41
CA PRO A 147 -6.80 -4.10 22.94
C PRO A 147 -6.77 -5.27 21.96
N GLN A 148 -6.67 -6.51 22.46
CA GLN A 148 -6.62 -7.72 21.63
C GLN A 148 -7.81 -7.82 20.65
N SER A 149 -9.00 -7.38 21.06
CA SER A 149 -10.21 -7.38 20.23
C SER A 149 -10.10 -6.50 18.97
N GLN A 150 -9.19 -5.52 18.94
CA GLN A 150 -9.04 -4.59 17.82
C GLN A 150 -7.90 -4.97 16.86
N ILE A 151 -7.09 -5.97 17.22
CA ILE A 151 -5.90 -6.37 16.44
C ILE A 151 -6.28 -6.88 15.05
N VAL A 152 -7.37 -7.64 14.94
CA VAL A 152 -7.84 -8.20 13.68
C VAL A 152 -8.26 -7.08 12.71
N ASP A 153 -9.04 -6.12 13.20
CA ASP A 153 -9.55 -5.02 12.37
C ASP A 153 -8.47 -4.00 11.98
N ARG A 154 -7.40 -3.87 12.78
CA ARG A 154 -6.28 -2.95 12.53
C ARG A 154 -5.24 -3.51 11.53
N TRP A 155 -5.68 -4.12 10.45
CA TRP A 155 -4.81 -4.83 9.50
C TRP A 155 -4.09 -3.92 8.48
N LEU A 156 -4.61 -2.71 8.22
CA LEU A 156 -4.19 -1.82 7.15
C LEU A 156 -3.04 -0.89 7.59
N GLY A 157 -2.09 -0.55 6.74
CA GLY A 157 -1.29 0.68 6.88
C GLY A 157 -1.73 1.71 5.85
N LEU A 158 -1.73 2.99 6.21
CA LEU A 158 -2.24 4.08 5.38
C LEU A 158 -1.30 5.27 5.47
N ALA A 159 -0.90 5.82 4.32
CA ALA A 159 -0.13 7.05 4.24
C ALA A 159 -0.47 7.82 2.95
N MET A 160 -0.61 9.14 3.04
CA MET A 160 -0.62 10.01 1.87
C MET A 160 0.82 10.35 1.48
N HIS A 161 1.15 10.30 0.19
CA HIS A 161 2.47 10.73 -0.27
C HIS A 161 2.52 12.26 -0.41
N ASN A 162 3.02 12.90 0.65
CA ASN A 162 3.03 14.36 0.82
C ASN A 162 4.45 14.95 0.82
N ALA A 163 5.38 14.30 0.10
CA ALA A 163 6.78 14.69 -0.03
C ALA A 163 7.16 14.97 -1.50
N GLN A 164 8.32 15.59 -1.70
CA GLN A 164 8.84 15.86 -3.05
C GLN A 164 8.86 14.58 -3.90
N PRO A 165 8.46 14.64 -5.18
CA PRO A 165 8.21 15.85 -5.97
C PRO A 165 6.79 16.44 -5.85
N LEU A 166 5.90 15.84 -5.05
CA LEU A 166 4.60 16.42 -4.71
C LEU A 166 4.73 17.41 -3.53
N THR A 167 3.66 18.16 -3.28
CA THR A 167 3.55 19.09 -2.14
C THR A 167 2.71 18.48 -1.04
N LYS A 168 2.88 18.94 0.20
CA LYS A 168 2.05 18.49 1.33
C LYS A 168 0.58 18.93 1.18
N THR A 169 0.37 20.16 0.74
CA THR A 169 -0.95 20.75 0.53
C THR A 169 -1.43 20.56 -0.91
N LEU A 170 -2.75 20.66 -1.09
CA LEU A 170 -3.36 20.83 -2.41
C LEU A 170 -2.93 22.16 -3.03
N SER A 171 -2.88 22.21 -4.36
CA SER A 171 -2.40 23.39 -5.09
C SER A 171 -3.46 24.45 -5.36
N GLY A 172 -4.73 24.19 -4.99
CA GLY A 172 -5.87 25.02 -5.37
C GLY A 172 -6.35 24.85 -6.81
N LEU A 173 -5.75 23.94 -7.58
CA LEU A 173 -6.19 23.64 -8.95
C LEU A 173 -7.54 22.90 -8.92
N ALA A 174 -8.40 23.19 -9.89
CA ALA A 174 -9.70 22.51 -10.03
C ALA A 174 -9.58 20.98 -10.13
N LEU A 175 -8.49 20.49 -10.72
CA LEU A 175 -8.17 19.06 -10.80
C LEU A 175 -6.73 18.80 -10.36
N GLU A 176 -6.56 17.90 -9.40
CA GLU A 176 -5.26 17.41 -8.94
C GLU A 176 -5.31 15.89 -8.70
N TYR A 177 -4.21 15.18 -8.95
CA TYR A 177 -4.06 13.76 -8.63
C TYR A 177 -3.07 13.54 -7.49
N ARG A 178 -3.50 12.86 -6.43
CA ARG A 178 -2.69 12.54 -5.26
C ARG A 178 -2.34 11.05 -5.25
N ILE A 179 -1.37 10.68 -4.42
CA ILE A 179 -1.00 9.27 -4.21
C ILE A 179 -1.30 8.88 -2.76
N VAL A 180 -2.05 7.79 -2.60
CA VAL A 180 -2.26 7.12 -1.32
C VAL A 180 -1.51 5.79 -1.33
N GLN A 181 -0.82 5.48 -0.24
CA GLN A 181 -0.08 4.24 -0.05
C GLN A 181 -0.78 3.40 1.01
N LEU A 182 -1.06 2.15 0.66
CA LEU A 182 -1.75 1.18 1.49
C LEU A 182 -0.87 -0.03 1.72
N TYR A 183 -0.83 -0.51 2.96
CA TYR A 183 -0.14 -1.73 3.38
C TYR A 183 -1.14 -2.74 3.90
N SER A 184 -0.95 -4.03 3.60
CA SER A 184 -1.71 -5.09 4.25
C SER A 184 -0.85 -5.90 5.19
N ARG A 185 -1.22 -6.03 6.47
CA ARG A 185 -0.60 -7.03 7.36
C ARG A 185 -0.95 -8.44 6.91
N ASP A 186 -2.19 -8.65 6.45
CA ASP A 186 -2.78 -9.97 6.27
C ASP A 186 -3.09 -10.28 4.80
N ALA A 187 -3.18 -11.56 4.46
CA ALA A 187 -3.70 -12.04 3.18
C ALA A 187 -5.21 -12.29 3.20
N GLY A 188 -5.82 -12.38 2.02
CA GLY A 188 -7.24 -12.67 1.79
C GLY A 188 -8.09 -11.42 1.62
N LYS A 189 -9.42 -11.62 1.62
CA LYS A 189 -10.38 -10.52 1.50
C LYS A 189 -10.38 -9.67 2.78
N ARG A 190 -10.25 -8.35 2.65
CA ARG A 190 -10.26 -7.42 3.77
C ARG A 190 -11.04 -6.16 3.45
N ASP A 191 -11.98 -5.80 4.30
CA ASP A 191 -12.71 -4.53 4.18
C ASP A 191 -11.92 -3.42 4.89
N ALA A 192 -11.77 -2.29 4.23
CA ALA A 192 -11.17 -1.09 4.79
C ALA A 192 -12.12 0.09 4.65
N LYS A 193 -12.33 0.78 5.77
CA LYS A 193 -12.98 2.09 5.81
C LYS A 193 -11.93 3.18 5.65
N LEU A 194 -12.03 3.98 4.59
CA LEU A 194 -11.17 5.14 4.33
C LEU A 194 -12.00 6.41 4.47
N SER A 195 -11.47 7.39 5.20
CA SER A 195 -12.09 8.70 5.38
C SER A 195 -11.11 9.79 4.92
N PHE A 196 -11.63 10.82 4.23
CA PHE A 196 -10.83 11.92 3.70
C PHE A 196 -11.38 13.27 4.15
N ASP A 197 -10.48 14.18 4.52
CA ASP A 197 -10.83 15.54 4.93
C ASP A 197 -9.75 16.54 4.48
N VAL A 198 -10.09 17.83 4.48
CA VAL A 198 -9.16 18.92 4.15
C VAL A 198 -9.06 19.94 5.29
N GLY A 199 -9.18 19.47 6.54
CA GLY A 199 -9.14 20.30 7.75
C GLY A 199 -10.46 20.38 8.53
N GLN A 200 -10.44 21.16 9.61
CA GLN A 200 -11.56 21.28 10.57
C GLN A 200 -12.84 21.82 9.89
N GLY A 201 -13.98 21.18 10.16
CA GLY A 201 -15.29 21.59 9.62
C GLY A 201 -15.62 21.09 8.22
N THR A 202 -14.75 20.30 7.59
CA THR A 202 -14.95 19.75 6.22
C THR A 202 -15.74 18.43 6.19
N GLN A 203 -16.04 17.89 7.37
CA GLN A 203 -16.85 16.70 7.55
C GLN A 203 -18.30 17.00 7.13
N ASP A 204 -18.72 16.40 6.02
CA ASP A 204 -20.10 16.52 5.58
C ASP A 204 -21.02 15.78 6.55
N LEU A 205 -22.19 16.36 6.81
CA LEU A 205 -23.22 15.72 7.62
C LEU A 205 -23.70 14.48 6.85
N GLY A 206 -23.45 13.29 7.42
CA GLY A 206 -23.92 12.01 6.85
C GLY A 206 -22.85 11.13 6.19
N PHE A 207 -21.60 11.11 6.71
CA PHE A 207 -20.56 10.11 6.36
C PHE A 207 -20.11 10.08 4.89
N ARG A 208 -20.33 11.17 4.14
CA ARG A 208 -19.99 11.24 2.70
C ARG A 208 -18.50 11.38 2.42
N SER A 209 -17.73 11.75 3.42
CA SER A 209 -16.27 11.78 3.39
C SER A 209 -15.64 10.39 3.56
N GLU A 210 -16.44 9.34 3.69
CA GLU A 210 -16.00 7.98 3.99
C GLU A 210 -16.40 7.00 2.90
N ILE A 211 -15.60 5.94 2.74
CA ILE A 211 -15.90 4.85 1.82
C ILE A 211 -15.36 3.52 2.37
N ASN A 212 -16.14 2.45 2.20
CA ASN A 212 -15.69 1.09 2.47
C ASN A 212 -15.27 0.43 1.16
N LEU A 213 -14.07 -0.12 1.13
CA LEU A 213 -13.52 -0.82 -0.02
C LEU A 213 -13.09 -2.23 0.40
N LEU A 214 -13.60 -3.23 -0.31
CA LEU A 214 -13.18 -4.62 -0.15
C LEU A 214 -11.93 -4.87 -1.00
N PHE A 215 -10.81 -5.14 -0.33
CA PHE A 215 -9.53 -5.48 -0.93
C PHE A 215 -9.32 -6.98 -1.04
N ASP A 216 -8.59 -7.39 -2.09
CA ASP A 216 -8.02 -8.71 -2.26
C ASP A 216 -6.52 -8.67 -1.96
N CYS A 217 -6.13 -9.06 -0.75
CA CYS A 217 -4.74 -9.06 -0.33
C CYS A 217 -4.06 -10.38 -0.74
N LYS A 218 -3.21 -10.35 -1.76
CA LYS A 218 -2.48 -11.54 -2.23
C LYS A 218 -1.48 -12.01 -1.16
N PRO A 219 -1.27 -13.33 -0.99
CA PRO A 219 -0.33 -13.84 0.00
C PRO A 219 1.12 -13.46 -0.34
N ALA A 220 1.90 -13.20 0.71
CA ALA A 220 3.34 -13.03 0.65
C ALA A 220 4.05 -14.38 0.44
N ARG A 221 5.39 -14.37 0.42
CA ARG A 221 6.21 -15.58 0.45
C ARG A 221 6.89 -15.74 1.79
N LYS A 222 6.99 -16.99 2.22
CA LYS A 222 7.69 -17.37 3.43
C LYS A 222 9.19 -17.40 3.15
N LEU A 223 9.93 -16.57 3.87
CA LEU A 223 11.38 -16.63 3.98
C LEU A 223 11.72 -17.37 5.28
N THR A 224 12.13 -18.63 5.16
CA THR A 224 12.60 -19.42 6.30
C THR A 224 14.07 -19.08 6.57
N LEU A 225 14.40 -18.81 7.83
CA LEU A 225 15.71 -18.37 8.27
C LEU A 225 16.45 -19.55 8.90
N LYS A 226 17.53 -20.00 8.27
CA LYS A 226 18.46 -20.97 8.88
C LYS A 226 19.55 -20.20 9.62
N VAL A 227 19.52 -20.21 10.94
CA VAL A 227 20.33 -19.34 11.79
C VAL A 227 21.32 -20.17 12.60
N LEU A 228 22.60 -20.02 12.27
CA LEU A 228 23.67 -20.79 12.89
C LEU A 228 24.63 -19.87 13.66
N ASP A 229 25.14 -20.35 14.79
CA ASP A 229 26.24 -19.71 15.50
C ASP A 229 27.60 -19.96 14.82
N GLU A 230 28.67 -19.42 15.40
CA GLU A 230 30.05 -19.57 14.91
C GLU A 230 30.49 -21.04 14.80
N ASN A 231 29.94 -21.91 15.65
CA ASN A 231 30.21 -23.35 15.72
C ASN A 231 29.27 -24.18 14.83
N GLY A 232 28.35 -23.53 14.10
CA GLY A 232 27.39 -24.19 13.22
C GLY A 232 26.19 -24.79 13.97
N LYS A 233 25.94 -24.42 15.22
CA LYS A 233 24.77 -24.86 15.99
C LYS A 233 23.57 -23.90 15.78
N PRO A 234 22.33 -24.41 15.78
CA PRO A 234 21.12 -23.58 15.71
C PRO A 234 21.09 -22.49 16.77
N THR A 235 20.65 -21.29 16.40
CA THR A 235 20.59 -20.17 17.34
C THR A 235 19.59 -19.07 16.97
N THR A 236 19.60 -17.97 17.73
CA THR A 236 18.78 -16.76 17.50
C THR A 236 19.65 -15.60 17.06
N ALA A 237 19.16 -14.82 16.08
CA ALA A 237 19.78 -13.59 15.63
C ALA A 237 18.75 -12.47 15.49
N GLY A 238 19.23 -11.23 15.52
CA GLY A 238 18.48 -10.03 15.14
C GLY A 238 18.59 -9.81 13.63
N PHE A 239 17.46 -9.48 13.01
CA PHE A 239 17.32 -9.24 11.58
C PHE A 239 16.69 -7.87 11.34
N GLU A 240 17.37 -7.01 10.59
CA GLU A 240 16.78 -5.85 9.96
C GLU A 240 16.57 -6.12 8.48
N VAL A 241 15.32 -6.15 8.04
CA VAL A 241 14.96 -6.37 6.64
C VAL A 241 14.41 -5.07 6.08
N ARG A 242 15.03 -4.55 5.01
CA ARG A 242 14.63 -3.32 4.34
C ARG A 242 14.44 -3.50 2.86
N ASP A 243 13.41 -2.90 2.29
CA ASP A 243 13.29 -2.76 0.83
C ASP A 243 14.19 -1.63 0.29
N ASN A 244 14.19 -1.45 -1.02
CA ASN A 244 14.97 -0.40 -1.71
C ASN A 244 14.57 1.03 -1.31
N LEU A 245 13.42 1.21 -0.64
CA LEU A 245 12.92 2.49 -0.16
C LEU A 245 13.16 2.67 1.34
N GLY A 246 13.93 1.75 1.95
CA GLY A 246 14.30 1.79 3.36
C GLY A 246 13.18 1.36 4.31
N ARG A 247 12.03 0.91 3.80
CA ARG A 247 10.89 0.48 4.63
C ARG A 247 11.27 -0.79 5.37
N VAL A 248 10.91 -0.88 6.63
CA VAL A 248 11.25 -2.01 7.52
C VAL A 248 10.19 -3.10 7.45
N TYR A 249 10.62 -4.36 7.36
CA TYR A 249 9.76 -5.54 7.33
C TYR A 249 10.05 -6.48 8.52
N PRO A 250 9.01 -7.02 9.20
CA PRO A 250 7.61 -6.63 9.08
C PRO A 250 7.38 -5.19 9.54
N SER A 251 6.31 -4.55 9.05
CA SER A 251 5.99 -3.16 9.36
C SER A 251 5.89 -2.93 10.86
N GLN A 252 6.69 -1.98 11.36
CA GLN A 252 6.80 -1.67 12.78
C GLN A 252 5.45 -1.34 13.45
N ALA A 253 4.58 -0.59 12.78
CA ALA A 253 3.26 -0.21 13.29
C ALA A 253 2.29 -1.40 13.47
N LYS A 254 2.60 -2.54 12.85
CA LYS A 254 1.74 -3.73 12.78
C LYS A 254 2.36 -4.98 13.42
N ARG A 255 3.40 -4.78 14.22
CA ARG A 255 4.06 -5.86 14.98
C ARG A 255 3.23 -6.23 16.19
N LEU A 256 3.23 -7.53 16.48
CA LEU A 256 2.74 -8.12 17.71
C LEU A 256 3.94 -8.71 18.46
N ALA A 257 3.77 -8.99 19.75
CA ALA A 257 4.78 -9.71 20.52
C ALA A 257 5.18 -11.01 19.78
N PRO A 258 6.49 -11.34 19.73
CA PRO A 258 7.60 -10.71 20.46
C PRO A 258 8.27 -9.53 19.73
N ASP A 259 7.79 -9.11 18.56
CA ASP A 259 8.43 -8.07 17.76
C ASP A 259 8.12 -6.67 18.31
N PHE A 260 9.16 -5.92 18.66
CA PHE A 260 9.00 -4.56 19.16
C PHE A 260 8.62 -3.59 18.04
N HIS A 261 7.64 -2.71 18.29
CA HIS A 261 7.19 -1.71 17.32
C HIS A 261 8.18 -0.55 17.13
N PHE A 262 9.10 -0.32 18.08
CA PHE A 262 10.05 0.81 18.05
C PHE A 262 11.44 0.42 17.57
N HIS A 263 11.74 -0.87 17.44
CA HIS A 263 13.01 -1.34 16.88
C HIS A 263 12.89 -1.63 15.39
N PRO A 264 13.89 -1.32 14.56
CA PRO A 264 13.90 -1.77 13.17
C PRO A 264 14.06 -3.28 13.07
N GLN A 265 14.87 -3.89 13.96
CA GLN A 265 15.12 -5.32 13.95
C GLN A 265 13.97 -6.15 14.54
N ILE A 266 13.92 -7.41 14.14
CA ILE A 266 13.15 -8.49 14.78
C ILE A 266 14.11 -9.62 15.16
N TYR A 267 13.73 -10.46 16.11
CA TYR A 267 14.55 -11.61 16.50
C TYR A 267 13.92 -12.89 15.99
N ARG A 268 14.75 -13.75 15.38
CA ARG A 268 14.30 -15.05 14.89
C ARG A 268 15.31 -16.14 15.24
N ALA A 269 14.79 -17.26 15.70
CA ALA A 269 15.52 -18.50 15.92
C ALA A 269 15.66 -19.30 14.61
N ASP A 270 16.56 -20.27 14.60
CA ASP A 270 16.70 -21.23 13.51
C ASP A 270 15.37 -21.90 13.15
N GLY A 271 15.05 -21.92 11.86
CA GLY A 271 13.81 -22.49 11.32
C GLY A 271 12.59 -21.58 11.41
N GLU A 272 12.67 -20.45 12.13
CA GLU A 272 11.62 -19.43 12.09
C GLU A 272 11.61 -18.69 10.75
N HIS A 273 10.59 -17.86 10.54
CA HIS A 273 10.36 -17.24 9.25
C HIS A 273 9.84 -15.82 9.36
N VAL A 274 9.93 -15.13 8.23
CA VAL A 274 9.26 -13.86 7.97
C VAL A 274 8.50 -13.98 6.66
N LYS A 275 7.43 -13.21 6.52
CA LYS A 275 6.68 -13.12 5.27
C LYS A 275 7.10 -11.86 4.54
N LEU A 276 7.47 -11.99 3.28
CA LEU A 276 7.89 -10.90 2.42
C LEU A 276 7.16 -10.98 1.08
N PRO A 277 6.68 -9.85 0.53
CA PRO A 277 6.33 -9.77 -0.88
C PRO A 277 7.51 -10.16 -1.79
N SER A 278 7.21 -10.46 -3.05
CA SER A 278 8.25 -10.59 -4.07
C SER A 278 8.98 -9.25 -4.24
N GLY A 279 10.31 -9.29 -4.26
CA GLY A 279 11.14 -8.08 -4.27
C GLY A 279 12.58 -8.33 -3.83
N SER A 280 13.37 -7.27 -3.87
CA SER A 280 14.76 -7.26 -3.38
C SER A 280 14.81 -6.62 -2.00
N TYR A 281 15.53 -7.25 -1.08
CA TYR A 281 15.64 -6.80 0.31
C TYR A 281 17.09 -6.81 0.78
N THR A 282 17.47 -5.74 1.48
CA THR A 282 18.72 -5.71 2.25
C THR A 282 18.43 -6.29 3.63
N VAL A 283 19.15 -7.35 3.99
CA VAL A 283 19.05 -8.02 5.29
C VAL A 283 20.35 -7.83 6.05
N ARG A 284 20.27 -7.12 7.18
CA ARG A 284 21.34 -7.03 8.16
C ARG A 284 21.05 -8.02 9.30
N THR A 285 21.98 -8.92 9.57
CA THR A 285 21.91 -9.93 10.62
C THR A 285 23.02 -9.73 11.65
N TYR A 286 22.73 -9.95 12.92
CA TYR A 286 23.69 -9.89 14.02
C TYR A 286 23.16 -10.61 15.25
N ARG A 287 24.03 -10.94 16.21
CA ARG A 287 23.69 -11.57 17.48
C ARG A 287 24.31 -10.80 18.65
N GLY A 288 23.74 -9.63 18.93
CA GLY A 288 24.21 -8.76 19.99
C GLY A 288 25.56 -8.08 19.71
N PRO A 289 26.11 -7.35 20.70
CA PRO A 289 27.28 -6.50 20.53
C PRO A 289 28.58 -7.28 20.29
N GLU A 290 28.62 -8.57 20.61
CA GLU A 290 29.80 -9.44 20.47
C GLU A 290 29.94 -10.05 19.06
N SER A 291 28.98 -9.76 18.18
CA SER A 291 28.93 -10.25 16.81
C SER A 291 29.28 -9.18 15.79
N ILE A 292 29.85 -9.60 14.66
CA ILE A 292 30.07 -8.76 13.49
C ILE A 292 28.76 -8.72 12.69
N PRO A 293 28.13 -7.55 12.52
CA PRO A 293 26.93 -7.45 11.70
C PRO A 293 27.25 -7.78 10.25
N GLN A 294 26.45 -8.67 9.66
CA GLN A 294 26.57 -9.04 8.26
C GLN A 294 25.38 -8.47 7.49
N THR A 295 25.65 -7.90 6.32
CA THR A 295 24.60 -7.34 5.46
C THR A 295 24.67 -8.00 4.10
N ARG A 296 23.53 -8.46 3.58
CA ARG A 296 23.44 -8.99 2.22
C ARG A 296 22.10 -8.67 1.58
N THR A 297 22.06 -8.68 0.26
CA THR A 297 20.82 -8.58 -0.51
C THR A 297 20.24 -9.97 -0.74
N ILE A 298 18.94 -10.12 -0.53
CA ILE A 298 18.17 -11.32 -0.89
C ILE A 298 17.09 -10.94 -1.90
N THR A 299 16.74 -11.87 -2.79
CA THR A 299 15.64 -11.69 -3.75
C THR A 299 14.56 -12.71 -3.47
N VAL A 300 13.35 -12.24 -3.20
CA VAL A 300 12.16 -13.06 -3.01
C VAL A 300 11.40 -13.11 -4.33
N GLY A 301 11.25 -14.30 -4.90
CA GLY A 301 10.48 -14.54 -6.13
C GLY A 301 9.02 -14.89 -5.85
N ASP A 302 8.46 -15.78 -6.68
CA ASP A 302 7.08 -16.26 -6.56
C ASP A 302 6.94 -17.55 -5.73
N ALA A 303 8.02 -18.02 -5.10
CA ALA A 303 8.03 -19.20 -4.24
C ALA A 303 8.59 -18.87 -2.86
N ASP A 304 8.24 -19.71 -1.88
CA ASP A 304 8.87 -19.69 -0.57
C ASP A 304 10.35 -20.05 -0.70
N ILE A 305 11.20 -19.43 0.12
CA ILE A 305 12.65 -19.63 0.07
C ILE A 305 13.22 -19.85 1.47
N THR A 306 14.41 -20.45 1.50
CA THR A 306 15.18 -20.63 2.73
C THR A 306 16.55 -19.98 2.56
N GLU A 307 16.95 -19.19 3.55
CA GLU A 307 18.19 -18.43 3.53
C GLU A 307 19.00 -18.72 4.78
N SER A 308 20.30 -18.99 4.61
CA SER A 308 21.19 -19.31 5.73
C SER A 308 22.03 -18.12 6.18
N PHE A 309 22.05 -17.90 7.49
CA PHE A 309 22.79 -16.84 8.15
C PHE A 309 23.66 -17.47 9.24
N LYS A 310 24.99 -17.29 9.12
CA LYS A 310 25.94 -17.79 10.11
C LYS A 310 26.56 -16.60 10.84
N VAL A 311 26.29 -16.50 12.14
CA VAL A 311 26.83 -15.46 13.01
C VAL A 311 28.34 -15.60 13.07
N GLN A 312 29.03 -14.45 13.03
CA GLN A 312 30.46 -14.35 13.28
C GLN A 312 30.67 -13.49 14.52
N ARG A 313 31.42 -14.00 15.49
CA ARG A 313 31.82 -13.26 16.68
C ARG A 313 33.13 -12.52 16.41
N TRP A 314 33.26 -11.31 16.95
CA TRP A 314 34.57 -10.64 17.03
C TRP A 314 35.23 -10.86 18.38
N ILE A 315 34.45 -11.26 19.39
CA ILE A 315 34.93 -11.63 20.72
C ILE A 315 34.06 -12.71 21.34
N ASP A 316 34.69 -13.57 22.14
CA ASP A 316 34.01 -14.51 23.03
C ASP A 316 34.57 -14.37 24.45
N PRO A 317 33.94 -13.53 25.30
CA PRO A 317 34.39 -13.32 26.67
C PRO A 317 34.33 -14.57 27.55
N SER A 318 33.51 -15.56 27.18
CA SER A 318 33.38 -16.81 27.93
C SER A 318 34.67 -17.64 27.92
N LEU A 319 35.45 -17.56 26.84
CA LEU A 319 36.79 -18.15 26.74
C LEU A 319 37.79 -17.53 27.73
N MET A 320 37.47 -16.35 28.28
CA MET A 320 38.26 -15.64 29.28
C MET A 320 37.61 -15.71 30.67
N GLY A 321 36.58 -16.55 30.86
CA GLY A 321 35.87 -16.72 32.13
C GLY A 321 34.84 -15.64 32.45
N TRP A 322 34.50 -14.76 31.50
CA TRP A 322 33.47 -13.73 31.68
C TRP A 322 32.10 -14.23 31.22
N TRP A 323 31.07 -13.91 32.00
CA TRP A 323 29.69 -14.25 31.71
C TRP A 323 28.82 -13.01 31.90
N SER A 324 27.78 -12.85 31.09
CA SER A 324 26.79 -11.79 31.31
C SER A 324 26.08 -12.02 32.64
N GLY A 325 26.12 -11.04 33.53
CA GLY A 325 25.30 -11.03 34.75
C GLY A 325 23.84 -10.67 34.47
N ASP A 326 23.53 -10.20 33.26
CA ASP A 326 22.18 -9.92 32.82
C ASP A 326 21.62 -11.06 31.95
N HIS A 327 20.33 -11.30 32.15
CA HIS A 327 19.51 -12.33 31.52
C HIS A 327 18.56 -11.75 30.45
N HIS A 328 18.51 -10.42 30.31
CA HIS A 328 17.70 -9.73 29.32
C HIS A 328 18.46 -8.57 28.66
N ILE A 329 17.94 -8.07 27.54
CA ILE A 329 18.56 -6.97 26.79
C ILE A 329 17.74 -5.69 26.91
N HIS A 330 18.38 -4.59 27.28
CA HIS A 330 17.80 -3.24 27.22
C HIS A 330 17.96 -2.64 25.81
N ALA A 331 17.36 -3.26 24.80
CA ALA A 331 17.63 -2.91 23.41
C ALA A 331 17.20 -1.49 22.98
N ALA A 332 16.35 -0.79 23.75
CA ALA A 332 16.00 0.63 23.51
C ALA A 332 16.67 1.63 24.47
N GLY A 333 17.68 1.23 25.25
CA GLY A 333 18.25 2.09 26.29
C GLY A 333 17.22 2.44 27.37
N CYS A 334 17.29 3.64 27.97
CA CYS A 334 16.30 4.13 28.94
C CYS A 334 14.99 4.65 28.30
N ALA A 335 14.79 4.48 26.99
CA ALA A 335 13.67 5.08 26.27
C ALA A 335 12.34 4.30 26.36
N HIS A 336 12.19 3.42 27.36
CA HIS A 336 10.96 2.65 27.61
C HIS A 336 10.10 3.27 28.73
N TYR A 337 10.50 4.44 29.25
CA TYR A 337 9.70 5.25 30.18
C TYR A 337 8.76 6.20 29.45
#